data_AF-A0A6S7CDN1-F1
#
_entry.id   AF-A0A6S7CDN1-F1
#
_cell.length_a   1.000
_cell.length_b   1.000
_cell.length_c   1.000
_cell.angle_alpha   90.00
_cell.angle_beta   90.00
_cell.angle_gamma   90.00
#
_symmetry.space_group_name_H-M   'P 1'
#
loop_
_entity.id
_entity.type
_entity.pdbx_description
1 polymer ?
#
loop_
_entity_poly.entity_id
_entity_poly.type
_entity_poly.pdbx_seq_one_letter_code
_entity_poly.pdbx_strand_id
1 'polypeptide(L)'
;MLTIARSPSRTRHPFENLFVDLGSHSPDKALAVLTAAMREERCDMNAFEWLSQALPGATLKPALAFGSVSELYRSYTRPAEFERLKSVRRL
;
A
#
# COMPACT_ATOMS: atom_id res chain seq x y z
N MET A 1 -10.54 15.21 -33.48
CA MET A 1 -10.34 15.86 -32.17
C MET A 1 -10.54 14.81 -31.09
N LEU A 2 -9.49 14.37 -30.40
CA LEU A 2 -9.60 13.40 -29.31
C LEU A 2 -10.00 14.12 -28.03
N THR A 3 -11.23 13.88 -27.57
CA THR A 3 -11.72 14.30 -26.26
C THR A 3 -11.01 13.45 -25.21
N ILE A 4 -9.97 13.99 -24.59
CA ILE A 4 -9.33 13.38 -23.42
C ILE A 4 -10.32 13.49 -22.27
N ALA A 5 -11.13 12.45 -22.08
CA ALA A 5 -11.91 12.28 -20.86
C ALA A 5 -10.91 12.18 -19.70
N ARG A 6 -10.76 13.27 -18.93
CA ARG A 6 -10.17 13.20 -17.60
C ARG A 6 -11.06 12.29 -16.79
N SER A 7 -10.66 11.03 -16.65
CA SER A 7 -11.22 10.13 -15.65
C SER A 7 -11.19 10.85 -14.30
N PRO A 8 -12.29 10.84 -13.52
CA PRO A 8 -12.32 11.51 -12.24
C PRO A 8 -11.14 10.99 -11.43
N SER A 9 -10.42 11.91 -10.80
CA SER A 9 -9.35 11.64 -9.85
C SER A 9 -9.87 10.70 -8.77
N ARG A 10 -9.82 9.40 -9.04
CA ARG A 10 -9.98 8.35 -8.04
C ARG A 10 -8.83 8.63 -7.09
N THR A 11 -9.16 9.16 -5.91
CA THR A 11 -8.19 9.42 -4.86
C THR A 11 -7.46 8.10 -4.64
N ARG A 12 -6.27 7.97 -5.25
CA ARG A 12 -5.49 6.74 -5.22
C ARG A 12 -5.26 6.43 -3.75
N HIS A 13 -5.67 5.25 -3.32
CA HIS A 13 -5.54 4.89 -1.93
C HIS A 13 -4.05 4.96 -1.58
N PRO A 14 -3.64 5.61 -0.48
CA PRO A 14 -2.21 5.87 -0.20
C PRO A 14 -1.38 4.58 -0.15
N PHE A 15 -2.02 3.45 0.16
CA PHE A 15 -1.44 2.12 0.09
C PHE A 15 -0.99 1.72 -1.32
N GLU A 16 -1.72 2.08 -2.37
CA GLU A 16 -1.34 1.81 -3.77
C GLU A 16 0.01 2.42 -4.13
N ASN A 17 0.43 3.49 -3.44
CA ASN A 17 1.72 4.13 -3.68
C ASN A 17 2.91 3.25 -3.26
N LEU A 18 2.70 2.17 -2.51
CA LEU A 18 3.76 1.20 -2.18
C LEU A 18 3.96 0.17 -3.29
N PHE A 19 3.02 0.05 -4.21
CA PHE A 19 2.98 -0.94 -5.26
C PHE A 19 3.32 -0.29 -6.60
N VAL A 20 3.90 -1.07 -7.49
CA VAL A 20 3.93 -0.77 -8.92
C VAL A 20 2.57 -1.14 -9.51
N ASP A 21 2.06 -2.30 -9.11
CA ASP A 21 0.76 -2.84 -9.51
C ASP A 21 0.18 -3.68 -8.37
N LEU A 22 -1.13 -3.58 -8.13
CA LEU A 22 -1.84 -4.37 -7.13
C LEU A 22 -2.54 -5.61 -7.74
N GLY A 23 -2.36 -5.84 -9.04
CA GLY A 23 -3.07 -6.85 -9.81
C GLY A 23 -4.58 -6.66 -9.70
N SER A 24 -5.27 -7.76 -9.44
CA SER A 24 -6.73 -7.78 -9.24
C SER A 24 -7.16 -7.49 -7.81
N HIS A 25 -6.25 -7.08 -6.92
CA HIS A 25 -6.56 -6.85 -5.50
C HIS A 25 -6.94 -5.39 -5.23
N SER A 26 -7.98 -5.19 -4.42
CA SER A 26 -8.32 -3.87 -3.91
C SER A 26 -7.32 -3.41 -2.84
N PRO A 27 -6.95 -2.12 -2.79
CA PRO A 27 -6.01 -1.60 -1.81
C PRO A 27 -6.48 -1.78 -0.36
N ASP A 28 -7.78 -1.67 -0.08
CA ASP A 28 -8.36 -1.93 1.24
C ASP A 28 -8.13 -3.38 1.71
N LYS A 29 -8.31 -4.34 0.80
CA LYS A 29 -8.09 -5.77 1.08
C LYS A 29 -6.60 -6.02 1.35
N ALA A 30 -5.74 -5.42 0.54
CA ALA A 30 -4.30 -5.54 0.67
C ALA A 30 -3.78 -4.91 1.99
N LEU A 31 -4.36 -3.79 2.42
CA LEU A 31 -4.07 -3.17 3.71
C LEU A 31 -4.57 -4.02 4.89
N ALA A 32 -5.76 -4.61 4.79
CA ALA A 32 -6.29 -5.49 5.82
C ALA A 32 -5.37 -6.70 6.05
N VAL A 33 -4.88 -7.29 4.96
CA VAL A 33 -3.93 -8.41 4.98
C VAL A 33 -2.58 -8.00 5.56
N LEU A 34 -2.08 -6.80 5.24
CA LEU A 34 -0.84 -6.29 5.83
C LEU A 34 -0.98 -6.05 7.33
N THR A 35 -2.12 -5.48 7.74
CA THR A 35 -2.43 -5.23 9.16
C THR A 35 -2.57 -6.53 9.92
N ALA A 36 -3.13 -7.57 9.31
CA ALA A 36 -3.20 -8.91 9.88
C ALA A 36 -1.80 -9.51 10.08
N ALA A 37 -0.91 -9.38 9.09
CA ALA A 37 0.47 -9.86 9.22
C ALA A 37 1.24 -9.18 10.37
N MET A 38 0.99 -7.90 10.63
CA MET A 38 1.54 -7.20 11.80
C MET A 38 0.98 -7.72 13.13
N ARG A 39 -0.27 -8.20 13.17
CA ARG A 39 -0.90 -8.78 14.37
C ARG A 39 -0.44 -10.23 14.61
N GLU A 40 -0.10 -10.95 13.56
CA GLU A 40 0.41 -12.33 13.63
C GLU A 40 1.93 -12.39 13.86
N GLU A 41 2.55 -11.30 14.30
CA GLU A 41 4.00 -11.22 14.58
C GLU A 41 4.88 -11.58 13.36
N ARG A 42 4.37 -11.44 12.13
CA ARG A 42 5.15 -11.60 10.89
C ARG A 42 5.92 -10.34 10.52
N CYS A 43 6.25 -9.53 11.51
CA CYS A 43 6.89 -8.22 11.37
C CYS A 43 8.25 -8.30 10.68
N ASP A 44 9.03 -9.36 10.93
CA ASP A 44 10.37 -9.58 10.38
C ASP A 44 10.36 -10.36 9.05
N MET A 45 9.18 -10.81 8.61
CA MET A 45 9.04 -11.49 7.33
C MET A 45 9.43 -10.54 6.18
N ASN A 46 10.10 -11.04 5.17
CA ASN A 46 10.44 -10.25 4.00
C ASN A 46 9.16 -9.79 3.28
N ALA A 47 9.10 -8.52 2.88
CA ALA A 47 7.94 -7.91 2.25
C ALA A 47 7.58 -8.56 0.91
N PHE A 48 8.56 -8.98 0.12
CA PHE A 48 8.34 -9.70 -1.13
C PHE A 48 7.84 -11.12 -0.91
N GLU A 49 8.38 -11.84 0.08
CA GLU A 49 7.84 -13.16 0.46
C GLU A 49 6.40 -13.07 0.97
N TRP A 50 6.13 -12.09 1.84
CA TRP A 50 4.78 -11.82 2.32
C TRP A 50 3.84 -11.48 1.15
N LEU A 51 4.25 -10.61 0.24
CA LEU A 51 3.49 -10.24 -0.96
C LEU A 51 3.13 -11.47 -1.79
N SER A 52 4.11 -12.34 -2.05
CA SER A 52 3.93 -13.53 -2.88
C SER A 52 2.93 -14.51 -2.26
N GLN A 53 2.86 -14.58 -0.92
CA GLN A 53 1.90 -15.43 -0.21
C GLN A 53 0.52 -14.77 -0.08
N ALA A 54 0.49 -13.48 0.24
CA ALA A 54 -0.72 -12.81 0.71
C ALA A 54 -1.47 -12.06 -0.41
N LEU A 55 -0.76 -11.63 -1.44
CA LEU A 55 -1.25 -10.86 -2.58
C LEU A 55 -0.62 -11.37 -3.88
N PRO A 56 -0.96 -12.61 -4.32
CA PRO A 56 -0.41 -13.16 -5.53
C PRO A 56 -0.78 -12.29 -6.74
N GLY A 57 0.21 -11.99 -7.57
CA GLY A 57 0.07 -11.13 -8.75
C GLY A 57 0.23 -9.63 -8.47
N ALA A 58 0.33 -9.20 -7.21
CA ALA A 58 0.72 -7.84 -6.88
C ALA A 58 2.25 -7.68 -7.02
N THR A 59 2.69 -6.49 -7.38
CA THR A 59 4.09 -6.12 -7.57
C THR A 59 4.44 -4.92 -6.69
N LEU A 60 5.32 -5.14 -5.70
CA LEU A 60 5.84 -4.06 -4.86
C LEU A 60 6.86 -3.21 -5.61
N LYS A 61 7.02 -1.96 -5.16
CA LYS A 61 8.17 -1.16 -5.59
C LYS A 61 9.47 -1.84 -5.15
N PRO A 62 10.51 -1.89 -6.01
CA PRO A 62 11.76 -2.58 -5.70
C PRO A 62 12.38 -2.11 -4.38
N ALA A 63 12.34 -0.80 -4.09
CA ALA A 63 12.86 -0.22 -2.85
C ALA A 63 12.19 -0.77 -1.57
N LEU A 64 10.96 -1.26 -1.66
CA LEU A 64 10.19 -1.82 -0.53
C LEU A 64 10.20 -3.36 -0.53
N ALA A 65 10.42 -4.00 -1.68
CA ALA A 65 10.45 -5.45 -1.81
C ALA A 65 11.60 -6.11 -1.02
N PHE A 66 12.73 -5.39 -0.87
CA PHE A 66 13.87 -5.89 -0.11
C PHE A 66 13.75 -5.70 1.42
N GLY A 67 12.77 -4.93 1.88
CA GLY A 67 12.55 -4.69 3.30
C GLY A 67 11.71 -5.77 3.98
N SER A 68 11.44 -5.55 5.26
CA SER A 68 10.50 -6.35 6.06
C SER A 68 9.04 -5.88 5.92
N VAL A 69 8.10 -6.73 6.31
CA VAL A 69 6.67 -6.39 6.46
C VAL A 69 6.49 -5.17 7.38
N SER A 70 7.29 -5.06 8.43
CA SER A 70 7.30 -3.88 9.32
C SER A 70 7.73 -2.60 8.64
N GLU A 71 8.76 -2.66 7.79
CA GLU A 71 9.21 -1.51 7.02
C GLU A 71 8.20 -1.12 5.95
N LEU A 72 7.56 -2.10 5.31
CA LEU A 72 6.45 -1.87 4.39
C LEU A 72 5.28 -1.18 5.09
N TYR A 73 4.88 -1.69 6.26
CA TYR A 73 3.82 -1.11 7.08
C TYR A 73 4.19 0.31 7.51
N ARG A 74 5.38 0.55 8.07
CA ARG A 74 5.87 1.89 8.43
C ARG A 74 5.90 2.86 7.25
N SER A 75 6.27 2.37 6.06
CA SER A 75 6.30 3.16 4.83
C SER A 75 4.90 3.58 4.36
N TYR A 76 3.86 2.83 4.74
CA TYR A 76 2.47 3.26 4.60
C TYR A 76 2.04 4.20 5.74
N THR A 77 2.32 3.84 6.99
CA THR A 77 1.82 4.56 8.17
C THR A 77 2.41 5.97 8.25
N ARG A 78 3.70 6.17 7.94
CA ARG A 78 4.33 7.51 7.94
C ARG A 78 3.64 8.50 7.00
N PRO A 79 3.39 8.18 5.71
CA PRO A 79 2.61 9.05 4.84
C PRO A 79 1.12 9.08 5.18
N ALA A 80 0.52 7.99 5.66
CA ALA A 80 -0.91 7.97 6.02
C ALA A 80 -1.22 8.79 7.29
N GLU A 81 -0.39 8.73 8.33
CA GLU A 81 -0.48 9.61 9.50
C GLU A 81 -0.23 11.06 9.09
N PHE A 82 0.72 11.31 8.19
CA PHE A 82 0.98 12.65 7.68
C PHE A 82 -0.19 13.24 6.88
N GLU A 83 -0.83 12.45 6.01
CA GLU A 83 -2.04 12.87 5.27
C GLU A 83 -3.26 12.99 6.19
N ARG A 84 -3.37 12.15 7.22
CA ARG A 84 -4.41 12.28 8.27
C ARG A 84 -4.23 13.58 9.06
N LEU A 85 -2.99 13.91 9.45
CA LEU A 85 -2.65 15.17 10.12
C LEU A 85 -2.90 16.39 9.22
N LYS A 86 -2.60 16.30 7.92
CA LYS A 86 -2.94 17.35 6.94
C LYS A 86 -4.45 17.54 6.78
N SER A 87 -5.22 16.46 6.81
CA SER A 87 -6.68 16.51 6.69
C SER A 87 -7.34 17.10 7.94
N VAL A 88 -6.75 16.89 9.13
CA VAL A 88 -7.21 17.51 10.38
C VAL A 88 -6.83 19.00 10.48
N ARG A 89 -5.76 19.44 9.81
CA ARG A 89 -5.29 20.85 9.84
C ARG A 89 -5.96 21.77 8.82
N ARG A 90 -7.02 21.31 8.13
CA ARG A 90 -7.96 22.15 7.38
C ARG A 90 -9.31 22.19 8.09
N LEU A 91 -9.34 22.72 9.31
CA LEU A 91 -10.55 23.27 9.94
C LEU A 91 -10.14 24.55 10.67
#